data_AF-A0A927PHX5-F1
#
_entry.id   AF-A0A927PHX5-F1
#
_cell.length_a   1.000
_cell.length_b   1.000
_cell.length_c   1.000
_cell.angle_alpha   90.00
_cell.angle_beta   90.00
_cell.angle_gamma   90.00
#
_symmetry.space_group_name_H-M   'P 1'
#
loop_
_entity.id
_entity.type
_entity.pdbx_description
1 polymer ?
#
loop_
_entity_poly.entity_id
_entity_poly.type
_entity_poly.pdbx_seq_one_letter_code
_entity_poly.pdbx_strand_id
1 'polypeptide(L)'
;MNKLTLNDNVRTFLDGENKEVWNLIIENKIEELLLVFPREEAEAAILDKIMIELFSTGKSEALETYNLSIIKQNNGSLIRNLIRLVFALDINGNYESLRLQVVDRLFESIPSVVDIIQEEGRGYPARKVHEVLISEAVDLRNSLQSLSYYYTQKDDADALHFAVVMRLKISLTIMGNYKNVIGHDMIEAAKAKEKIGEREAALGFYNAARENLKNELHWFIESPEMGPNEEDRVMLQSLKEAYLSIDRLNATSTYAEACAVIDEILSREYVEFDFDEEDDDEE
;
A
#
# COMPACT_ATOMS: atom_id res chain seq x y z
N MET A 1 -12.70 19.52 5.46
CA MET A 1 -12.43 18.07 5.33
C MET A 1 -12.85 17.38 6.62
N ASN A 2 -13.41 16.18 6.54
CA ASN A 2 -13.74 15.38 7.72
C ASN A 2 -12.47 14.93 8.42
N LYS A 3 -12.45 14.99 9.74
CA LYS A 3 -11.33 14.57 10.59
C LYS A 3 -11.19 13.05 10.57
N LEU A 4 -9.97 12.50 10.44
CA LEU A 4 -9.76 11.06 10.54
C LEU A 4 -10.20 10.56 11.92
N THR A 5 -10.95 9.45 11.93
CA THR A 5 -11.43 8.81 13.16
C THR A 5 -10.50 7.66 13.54
N LEU A 6 -10.18 7.54 14.83
CA LEU A 6 -9.35 6.48 15.38
C LEU A 6 -10.15 5.16 15.53
N ASN A 7 -10.24 4.41 14.42
CA ASN A 7 -10.79 3.05 14.39
C ASN A 7 -9.69 1.98 14.54
N ASP A 8 -10.08 0.69 14.54
CA ASP A 8 -9.16 -0.42 14.78
C ASP A 8 -8.00 -0.47 13.78
N ASN A 9 -8.27 -0.28 12.48
CA ASN A 9 -7.23 -0.27 11.44
C ASN A 9 -6.21 0.85 11.68
N VAL A 10 -6.70 2.04 12.02
CA VAL A 10 -5.84 3.21 12.31
C VAL A 10 -5.04 2.99 13.59
N ARG A 11 -5.64 2.40 14.63
CA ARG A 11 -4.94 2.04 15.87
C ARG A 11 -3.82 1.04 15.60
N THR A 12 -4.10 -0.05 14.89
CA THR A 12 -3.08 -1.05 14.55
C THR A 12 -1.90 -0.43 13.80
N PHE A 13 -2.15 0.51 12.87
CA PHE A 13 -1.08 1.20 12.15
C PHE A 13 -0.20 2.08 13.06
N LEU A 14 -0.80 2.73 14.06
CA LEU A 14 -0.12 3.60 15.03
C LEU A 14 0.47 2.84 16.23
N ASP A 15 0.03 1.61 16.49
CA ASP A 15 0.46 0.79 17.63
C ASP A 15 1.88 0.19 17.52
N GLY A 16 2.64 0.56 16.48
CA GLY A 16 4.01 0.10 16.25
C GLY A 16 5.08 0.91 16.98
N GLU A 17 6.27 0.99 16.37
CA GLU A 17 7.35 1.86 16.84
C GLU A 17 6.87 3.31 17.02
N ASN A 18 7.32 3.94 18.12
CA ASN A 18 6.95 5.31 18.52
C ASN A 18 5.47 5.48 18.90
N LYS A 19 4.74 4.42 19.28
CA LYS A 19 3.35 4.48 19.77
C LYS A 19 3.13 5.59 20.80
N GLU A 20 4.01 5.72 21.78
CA GLU A 20 3.91 6.77 22.82
C GLU A 20 3.95 8.18 22.22
N VAL A 21 4.88 8.42 21.29
CA VAL A 21 4.97 9.69 20.54
C VAL A 21 3.66 9.98 19.79
N TRP A 22 3.11 9.00 19.07
CA TRP A 22 1.86 9.18 18.32
C TRP A 22 0.68 9.49 19.25
N ASN A 23 0.58 8.81 20.40
CA ASN A 23 -0.46 9.05 21.39
C ASN A 23 -0.37 10.45 21.99
N LEU A 24 0.82 10.93 22.33
CA LEU A 24 1.01 12.28 22.88
C LEU A 24 0.56 13.35 21.89
N ILE A 25 0.82 13.17 20.59
CA ILE A 25 0.32 14.08 19.55
C ILE A 25 -1.21 14.02 19.48
N ILE A 26 -1.80 12.83 19.42
CA ILE A 26 -3.26 12.64 19.32
C ILE A 26 -3.96 13.29 20.53
N GLU A 27 -3.41 13.13 21.72
CA GLU A 27 -3.92 13.70 22.98
C GLU A 27 -3.59 15.18 23.18
N ASN A 28 -2.89 15.80 22.22
CA ASN A 28 -2.49 17.21 22.26
C ASN A 28 -1.53 17.57 23.41
N LYS A 29 -0.69 16.63 23.85
CA LYS A 29 0.27 16.78 24.95
C LYS A 29 1.67 17.13 24.42
N ILE A 30 1.79 18.25 23.72
CA ILE A 30 3.03 18.63 23.01
C ILE A 30 4.18 18.95 23.98
N GLU A 31 3.90 19.51 25.15
CA GLU A 31 4.93 19.75 26.16
C GLU A 31 5.55 18.44 26.65
N GLU A 32 4.74 17.41 26.91
CA GLU A 32 5.21 16.07 27.29
C GLU A 32 5.95 15.39 26.13
N LEU A 33 5.45 15.54 24.90
CA LEU A 33 6.09 15.03 23.68
C LEU A 33 7.53 15.53 23.54
N LEU A 34 7.76 16.83 23.72
CA LEU A 34 9.09 17.42 23.58
C LEU A 34 10.08 16.93 24.65
N LEU A 35 9.59 16.39 25.77
CA LEU A 35 10.42 15.80 26.83
C LEU A 35 10.85 14.36 26.53
N VAL A 36 10.18 13.68 25.58
CA VAL A 36 10.52 12.31 25.16
C VAL A 36 11.78 12.30 24.30
N PHE A 37 12.01 13.35 23.52
CA PHE A 37 13.14 13.40 22.59
C PHE A 37 14.47 13.72 23.28
N PRO A 38 15.61 13.28 22.69
CA PRO A 38 16.93 13.61 23.21
C PRO A 38 17.14 15.12 23.33
N ARG A 39 17.77 15.56 24.41
CA ARG A 39 18.07 16.99 24.63
C ARG A 39 19.18 17.49 23.72
N GLU A 40 20.07 16.61 23.27
CA GLU A 40 21.16 16.94 22.37
C GLU A 40 20.79 16.58 20.93
N GLU A 41 20.65 17.60 20.06
CA GLU A 41 20.32 17.40 18.65
C GLU A 41 21.32 16.51 17.91
N ALA A 42 22.58 16.44 18.34
CA ALA A 42 23.58 15.59 17.72
C ALA A 42 23.25 14.08 17.84
N GLU A 43 22.50 13.70 18.88
CA GLU A 43 22.12 12.32 19.18
C GLU A 43 20.73 11.96 18.63
N ALA A 44 19.92 12.97 18.28
CA ALA A 44 18.57 12.78 17.80
C ALA A 44 18.53 12.07 16.43
N ALA A 45 17.69 11.03 16.34
CA ALA A 45 17.37 10.43 15.05
C ALA A 45 16.70 11.48 14.14
N ILE A 46 16.75 11.27 12.82
CA ILE A 46 16.19 12.24 11.88
C ILE A 46 14.70 12.51 12.11
N LEU A 47 13.93 11.49 12.49
CA LEU A 47 12.52 11.66 12.84
C LEU A 47 12.36 12.60 14.04
N ASP A 48 13.13 12.40 15.10
CA ASP A 48 13.06 13.21 16.32
C ASP A 48 13.39 14.67 16.02
N LYS A 49 14.42 14.93 15.20
CA LYS A 49 14.77 16.29 14.74
C LYS A 49 13.60 16.98 14.04
N ILE A 50 12.99 16.27 13.09
CA ILE A 50 11.81 16.77 12.36
C ILE A 50 10.69 17.13 13.34
N MET A 51 10.41 16.25 14.30
CA MET A 51 9.36 16.44 15.29
C MET A 51 9.64 17.63 16.22
N ILE A 52 10.84 17.72 16.77
CA ILE A 52 11.25 18.82 17.65
C ILE A 52 11.08 20.15 16.92
N GLU A 53 11.60 20.27 15.70
CA GLU A 53 11.54 21.51 14.91
C GLU A 53 10.09 21.90 14.59
N LEU A 54 9.28 20.95 14.09
CA LEU A 54 7.87 21.19 13.72
C LEU A 54 7.06 21.70 14.92
N PHE A 55 7.18 21.05 16.08
CA PHE A 55 6.39 21.42 17.26
C PHE A 55 6.95 22.61 18.04
N SER A 56 8.23 22.91 17.93
CA SER A 56 8.85 24.05 18.63
C SER A 56 8.80 25.34 17.82
N THR A 57 8.95 25.26 16.49
CA THR A 57 9.11 26.44 15.61
C THR A 57 7.99 26.58 14.57
N GLY A 58 7.18 25.53 14.37
CA GLY A 58 6.14 25.48 13.35
C GLY A 58 6.62 25.08 11.96
N LYS A 59 7.93 24.82 11.78
CA LYS A 59 8.59 24.41 10.53
C LYS A 59 9.71 23.42 10.83
N SER A 60 10.21 22.71 9.82
CA SER A 60 11.37 21.84 9.99
C SER A 60 12.35 21.92 8.82
N GLU A 61 13.54 22.41 9.11
CA GLU A 61 14.68 22.40 8.18
C GLU A 61 15.14 20.97 7.91
N ALA A 62 15.12 20.10 8.93
CA ALA A 62 15.44 18.68 8.76
C ALA A 62 14.49 18.00 7.76
N LEU A 63 13.19 18.31 7.80
CA LEU A 63 12.20 17.77 6.86
C LEU A 63 12.44 18.27 5.43
N GLU A 64 12.72 19.57 5.29
CA GLU A 64 12.96 20.22 3.99
C GLU A 64 14.25 19.74 3.33
N THR A 65 15.34 19.59 4.10
CA THR A 65 16.69 19.35 3.57
C THR A 65 17.07 17.88 3.48
N TYR A 66 16.47 17.01 4.30
CA TYR A 66 16.80 15.59 4.28
C TYR A 66 16.37 14.95 2.95
N ASN A 67 17.29 14.23 2.32
CA ASN A 67 17.01 13.52 1.07
C ASN A 67 16.18 12.26 1.33
N LEU A 68 14.85 12.39 1.28
CA LEU A 68 13.92 11.26 1.37
C LEU A 68 13.96 10.35 0.13
N SER A 69 14.59 10.77 -0.96
CA SER A 69 14.67 9.99 -2.21
C SER A 69 15.76 8.93 -2.21
N ILE A 70 16.62 8.90 -1.18
CA ILE A 70 17.74 7.96 -1.13
C ILE A 70 17.30 6.54 -0.77
N ILE A 71 17.79 5.54 -1.51
CA ILE A 71 17.65 4.13 -1.14
C ILE A 71 18.76 3.78 -0.16
N LYS A 72 18.43 3.79 1.13
CA LYS A 72 19.32 3.34 2.21
C LYS A 72 18.48 2.76 3.34
N GLN A 73 19.11 1.91 4.14
CA GLN A 73 18.47 1.30 5.29
C GLN A 73 17.77 2.35 6.18
N ASN A 74 16.53 2.05 6.57
CA ASN A 74 15.65 2.82 7.44
C ASN A 74 14.98 4.04 6.79
N ASN A 75 15.19 4.32 5.51
CA ASN A 75 14.55 5.46 4.85
C ASN A 75 13.04 5.23 4.63
N GLY A 76 12.64 4.01 4.29
CA GLY A 76 11.26 3.57 4.18
C GLY A 76 10.55 3.59 5.53
N SER A 77 11.26 3.23 6.61
CA SER A 77 10.75 3.41 7.98
C SER A 77 10.52 4.88 8.34
N LEU A 78 11.42 5.78 7.92
CA LEU A 78 11.22 7.22 8.09
C LEU A 78 9.97 7.71 7.34
N ILE A 79 9.81 7.35 6.05
CA ILE A 79 8.61 7.70 5.26
C ILE A 79 7.34 7.17 5.93
N ARG A 80 7.36 5.91 6.41
CA ARG A 80 6.25 5.31 7.17
C ARG A 80 5.90 6.12 8.41
N ASN A 81 6.91 6.56 9.17
CA ASN A 81 6.71 7.36 10.37
C ASN A 81 6.23 8.78 10.06
N LEU A 82 6.63 9.39 8.94
CA LEU A 82 6.06 10.64 8.46
C LEU A 82 4.58 10.48 8.08
N ILE A 83 4.18 9.35 7.49
CA ILE A 83 2.77 9.04 7.24
C ILE A 83 2.00 8.84 8.55
N ARG A 84 2.59 8.16 9.56
CA ARG A 84 2.01 8.08 10.91
C ARG A 84 1.82 9.45 11.55
N LEU A 85 2.78 10.35 11.36
CA LEU A 85 2.67 11.73 11.80
C LEU A 85 1.48 12.45 11.13
N VAL A 86 1.28 12.27 9.82
CA VAL A 86 0.10 12.80 9.11
C VAL A 86 -1.20 12.31 9.75
N PHE A 87 -1.30 11.02 10.05
CA PHE A 87 -2.47 10.43 10.72
C PHE A 87 -2.68 11.03 12.12
N ALA A 88 -1.63 11.08 12.95
CA ALA A 88 -1.71 11.59 14.31
C ALA A 88 -2.12 13.08 14.33
N LEU A 89 -1.56 13.90 13.43
CA LEU A 89 -1.90 15.32 13.30
C LEU A 89 -3.35 15.51 12.83
N ASP A 90 -3.84 14.70 11.89
CA ASP A 90 -5.24 14.77 11.43
C ASP A 90 -6.23 14.37 12.53
N ILE A 91 -5.93 13.29 13.28
CA ILE A 91 -6.74 12.82 14.42
C ILE A 91 -6.67 13.81 15.59
N ASN A 92 -5.59 14.56 15.75
CA ASN A 92 -5.54 15.66 16.72
C ASN A 92 -6.40 16.84 16.24
N GLY A 93 -6.21 17.29 15.00
CA GLY A 93 -7.00 18.35 14.36
C GLY A 93 -6.58 19.80 14.66
N ASN A 94 -5.60 20.02 15.56
CA ASN A 94 -5.11 21.38 15.90
C ASN A 94 -3.90 21.83 15.07
N TYR A 95 -3.28 20.93 14.31
CA TYR A 95 -1.98 21.14 13.66
C TYR A 95 -2.04 20.97 12.13
N GLU A 96 -3.08 21.51 11.51
CA GLU A 96 -3.32 21.43 10.06
C GLU A 96 -2.12 21.89 9.23
N SER A 97 -1.50 23.02 9.61
CA SER A 97 -0.34 23.57 8.89
C SER A 97 0.89 22.67 8.95
N LEU A 98 1.12 21.98 10.07
CA LEU A 98 2.20 20.99 10.18
C LEU A 98 1.88 19.75 9.33
N ARG A 99 0.62 19.30 9.37
CA ARG A 99 0.17 18.15 8.57
C ARG A 99 0.40 18.39 7.08
N LEU A 100 0.04 19.58 6.59
CA LEU A 100 0.23 19.95 5.18
C LEU A 100 1.71 20.00 4.79
N GLN A 101 2.59 20.57 5.62
CA GLN A 101 4.04 20.56 5.36
C GLN A 101 4.59 19.13 5.19
N VAL A 102 4.17 18.19 6.04
CA VAL A 102 4.60 16.79 5.95
C VAL A 102 4.05 16.12 4.69
N VAL A 103 2.77 16.37 4.36
CA VAL A 103 2.13 15.83 3.14
C VAL A 103 2.82 16.35 1.88
N ASP A 104 3.07 17.66 1.79
CA ASP A 104 3.72 18.28 0.64
C ASP A 104 5.09 17.65 0.40
N ARG A 105 5.87 17.48 1.47
CA ARG A 105 7.19 16.85 1.39
C ARG A 105 7.14 15.39 0.94
N LEU A 106 6.15 14.63 1.41
CA LEU A 106 5.93 13.25 0.98
C LEU A 106 5.58 13.18 -0.51
N PHE A 107 4.66 14.03 -0.98
CA PHE A 107 4.22 14.04 -2.38
C PHE A 107 5.32 14.49 -3.34
N GLU A 108 6.20 15.39 -2.90
CA GLU A 108 7.39 15.79 -3.66
C GLU A 108 8.41 14.65 -3.78
N SER A 109 8.63 13.89 -2.69
CA SER A 109 9.74 12.93 -2.61
C SER A 109 9.40 11.53 -3.14
N ILE A 110 8.18 11.04 -2.86
CA ILE A 110 7.75 9.67 -3.21
C ILE A 110 7.96 9.34 -4.70
N PRO A 111 7.63 10.20 -5.67
CA PRO A 111 7.82 9.88 -7.09
C PRO A 111 9.27 9.56 -7.41
N SER A 112 10.22 10.33 -6.87
CA SER A 112 11.64 10.11 -7.09
C SER A 112 12.11 8.78 -6.46
N VAL A 113 11.62 8.43 -5.26
CA VAL A 113 11.95 7.13 -4.65
C VAL A 113 11.42 5.99 -5.52
N VAL A 114 10.18 6.09 -5.98
CA VAL A 114 9.55 5.07 -6.82
C VAL A 114 10.29 4.91 -8.12
N ASP A 115 10.66 6.00 -8.79
CA ASP A 115 11.38 5.93 -10.06
C ASP A 115 12.76 5.26 -9.88
N ILE A 116 13.49 5.55 -8.79
CA ILE A 116 14.74 4.84 -8.44
C ILE A 116 14.48 3.34 -8.22
N ILE A 117 13.41 2.98 -7.49
CA ILE A 117 13.02 1.57 -7.32
C ILE A 117 12.74 0.90 -8.66
N GLN A 118 12.03 1.56 -9.58
CA GLN A 118 11.73 1.02 -10.90
C GLN A 118 12.99 0.83 -11.75
N GLU A 119 13.92 1.77 -11.69
CA GLU A 119 15.19 1.71 -12.42
C GLU A 119 16.11 0.62 -11.87
N GLU A 120 16.39 0.66 -10.57
CA GLU A 120 17.31 -0.26 -9.90
C GLU A 120 16.73 -1.66 -9.71
N GLY A 121 15.40 -1.79 -9.67
CA GLY A 121 14.67 -3.05 -9.51
C GLY A 121 14.33 -3.74 -10.83
N ARG A 122 14.56 -3.10 -11.98
CA ARG A 122 14.15 -3.62 -13.30
C ARG A 122 14.65 -5.04 -13.53
N GLY A 123 13.75 -5.94 -13.93
CA GLY A 123 14.07 -7.34 -14.24
C GLY A 123 14.15 -8.26 -13.03
N TYR A 124 13.87 -7.78 -11.82
CA TYR A 124 13.62 -8.65 -10.68
C TYR A 124 12.38 -9.54 -10.92
N PRO A 125 12.37 -10.81 -10.49
CA PRO A 125 13.43 -11.52 -9.75
C PRO A 125 14.47 -12.23 -10.63
N ALA A 126 14.31 -12.24 -11.95
CA ALA A 126 15.26 -12.91 -12.85
C ALA A 126 16.68 -12.29 -12.78
N ARG A 127 16.75 -10.98 -12.49
CA ARG A 127 17.99 -10.27 -12.16
C ARG A 127 18.09 -10.10 -10.65
N LYS A 128 19.24 -10.48 -10.07
CA LYS A 128 19.54 -10.22 -8.66
C LYS A 128 19.58 -8.71 -8.41
N VAL A 129 18.90 -8.28 -7.36
CA VAL A 129 18.81 -6.90 -6.88
C VAL A 129 19.30 -6.84 -5.44
N HIS A 130 19.80 -5.69 -5.00
CA HIS A 130 20.29 -5.51 -3.64
C HIS A 130 19.15 -5.63 -2.61
N GLU A 131 19.37 -6.34 -1.50
CA GLU A 131 18.34 -6.61 -0.49
C GLU A 131 17.76 -5.33 0.12
N VAL A 132 18.59 -4.30 0.33
CA VAL A 132 18.15 -2.98 0.78
C VAL A 132 17.10 -2.38 -0.17
N LEU A 133 17.27 -2.49 -1.49
CA LEU A 133 16.27 -1.97 -2.43
C LEU A 133 14.92 -2.69 -2.25
N ILE A 134 14.96 -4.02 -2.09
CA ILE A 134 13.76 -4.84 -1.91
C ILE A 134 13.05 -4.46 -0.60
N SER A 135 13.80 -4.41 0.51
CA SER A 135 13.25 -4.05 1.82
C SER A 135 12.63 -2.65 1.82
N GLU A 136 13.34 -1.66 1.28
CA GLU A 136 12.88 -0.27 1.22
C GLU A 136 11.66 -0.11 0.30
N ALA A 137 11.62 -0.85 -0.82
CA ALA A 137 10.47 -0.88 -1.71
C ALA A 137 9.23 -1.51 -1.06
N VAL A 138 9.39 -2.62 -0.32
CA VAL A 138 8.30 -3.25 0.44
C VAL A 138 7.78 -2.30 1.54
N ASP A 139 8.68 -1.66 2.29
CA ASP A 139 8.30 -0.68 3.31
C ASP A 139 7.54 0.51 2.73
N LEU A 140 8.02 1.08 1.61
CA LEU A 140 7.34 2.17 0.93
C LEU A 140 5.98 1.73 0.38
N ARG A 141 5.88 0.55 -0.22
CA ARG A 141 4.62 -0.02 -0.72
C ARG A 141 3.58 -0.12 0.40
N ASN A 142 3.95 -0.66 1.56
CA ASN A 142 3.06 -0.80 2.71
C ASN A 142 2.66 0.58 3.28
N SER A 143 3.57 1.54 3.23
CA SER A 143 3.30 2.92 3.62
C SER A 143 2.28 3.58 2.67
N LEU A 144 2.39 3.34 1.37
CA LEU A 144 1.44 3.81 0.36
C LEU A 144 0.07 3.13 0.47
N GLN A 145 0.00 1.87 0.92
CA GLN A 145 -1.28 1.24 1.29
C GLN A 145 -1.99 2.03 2.39
N SER A 146 -1.26 2.40 3.44
CA SER A 146 -1.79 3.19 4.55
C SER A 146 -2.23 4.58 4.08
N LEU A 147 -1.43 5.22 3.23
CA LEU A 147 -1.78 6.52 2.65
C LEU A 147 -3.01 6.44 1.72
N SER A 148 -3.18 5.35 0.97
CA SER A 148 -4.38 5.10 0.14
C SER A 148 -5.63 4.93 1.00
N TYR A 149 -5.51 4.20 2.13
CA TYR A 149 -6.58 4.12 3.11
C TYR A 149 -6.95 5.50 3.65
N TYR A 150 -5.95 6.31 4.04
CA TYR A 150 -6.16 7.68 4.51
C TYR A 150 -6.97 8.52 3.51
N TYR A 151 -6.52 8.62 2.26
CA TYR A 151 -7.21 9.44 1.27
C TYR A 151 -8.57 8.88 0.84
N THR A 152 -8.79 7.57 0.98
CA THR A 152 -10.14 7.00 0.87
C THR A 152 -11.07 7.54 1.97
N GLN A 153 -10.60 7.63 3.22
CA GLN A 153 -11.40 8.20 4.32
C GLN A 153 -11.63 9.71 4.17
N LYS A 154 -10.70 10.43 3.54
CA LYS A 154 -10.79 11.87 3.30
C LYS A 154 -11.63 12.24 2.08
N ASP A 155 -12.03 11.26 1.28
CA ASP A 155 -12.69 11.44 -0.02
C ASP A 155 -11.89 12.35 -0.97
N ASP A 156 -10.56 12.18 -0.95
CA ASP A 156 -9.63 12.91 -1.82
C ASP A 156 -9.22 12.01 -2.99
N ALA A 157 -9.87 12.17 -4.13
CA ALA A 157 -9.70 11.30 -5.29
C ALA A 157 -8.31 11.44 -5.94
N ASP A 158 -7.77 12.66 -6.01
CA ASP A 158 -6.46 12.93 -6.64
C ASP A 158 -5.32 12.38 -5.78
N ALA A 159 -5.38 12.62 -4.47
CA ALA A 159 -4.37 12.10 -3.55
C ALA A 159 -4.45 10.57 -3.41
N LEU A 160 -5.66 10.00 -3.46
CA LEU A 160 -5.86 8.55 -3.54
C LEU A 160 -5.23 7.99 -4.82
N HIS A 161 -5.52 8.61 -5.97
CA HIS A 161 -4.96 8.23 -7.27
C HIS A 161 -3.43 8.22 -7.25
N PHE A 162 -2.81 9.25 -6.69
CA PHE A 162 -1.37 9.31 -6.50
C PHE A 162 -0.85 8.10 -5.71
N ALA A 163 -1.41 7.87 -4.51
CA ALA A 163 -0.93 6.83 -3.60
C ALA A 163 -1.03 5.43 -4.23
N VAL A 164 -2.16 5.09 -4.87
CA VAL A 164 -2.35 3.77 -5.47
C VAL A 164 -1.49 3.55 -6.72
N VAL A 165 -1.27 4.57 -7.54
CA VAL A 165 -0.41 4.44 -8.73
C VAL A 165 1.05 4.28 -8.34
N MET A 166 1.53 5.03 -7.35
CA MET A 166 2.88 4.86 -6.82
C MET A 166 3.06 3.46 -6.22
N ARG A 167 2.05 2.96 -5.50
CA ARG A 167 2.07 1.60 -4.95
C ARG A 167 2.14 0.54 -6.05
N LEU A 168 1.29 0.65 -7.07
CA LEU A 168 1.26 -0.28 -8.20
C LEU A 168 2.60 -0.31 -8.97
N LYS A 169 3.24 0.84 -9.19
CA LYS A 169 4.57 0.92 -9.82
C LYS A 169 5.61 0.09 -9.06
N ILE A 170 5.59 0.14 -7.73
CA ILE A 170 6.46 -0.66 -6.88
C ILE A 170 6.11 -2.15 -7.03
N SER A 171 4.82 -2.51 -6.90
CA SER A 171 4.37 -3.91 -7.01
C SER A 171 4.75 -4.55 -8.34
N LEU A 172 4.59 -3.84 -9.45
CA LEU A 172 5.02 -4.31 -10.77
C LEU A 172 6.52 -4.57 -10.86
N THR A 173 7.32 -3.89 -10.05
CA THR A 173 8.79 -3.98 -10.09
C THR A 173 9.32 -5.07 -9.18
N ILE A 174 8.90 -5.09 -7.92
CA ILE A 174 9.48 -5.97 -6.90
C ILE A 174 8.57 -7.14 -6.51
N MET A 175 7.27 -7.07 -6.82
CA MET A 175 6.29 -8.11 -6.50
C MET A 175 5.65 -8.70 -7.76
N GLY A 176 6.33 -8.60 -8.91
CA GLY A 176 5.87 -8.98 -10.25
C GLY A 176 5.33 -10.41 -10.40
N ASN A 177 5.72 -11.31 -9.50
CA ASN A 177 5.30 -12.71 -9.51
C ASN A 177 4.15 -13.03 -8.54
N TYR A 178 3.76 -12.10 -7.67
CA TYR A 178 2.68 -12.28 -6.70
C TYR A 178 1.36 -11.81 -7.30
N LYS A 179 0.62 -12.73 -7.92
CA LYS A 179 -0.61 -12.45 -8.68
C LYS A 179 -1.72 -11.83 -7.84
N ASN A 180 -1.91 -12.34 -6.62
CA ASN A 180 -2.81 -11.78 -5.61
C ASN A 180 -2.52 -10.30 -5.33
N VAL A 181 -1.24 -9.93 -5.23
CA VAL A 181 -0.80 -8.56 -4.95
C VAL A 181 -1.00 -7.64 -6.16
N ILE A 182 -0.52 -8.05 -7.33
CA ILE A 182 -0.59 -7.21 -8.54
C ILE A 182 -2.02 -7.03 -9.00
N GLY A 183 -2.81 -8.10 -8.99
CA GLY A 183 -4.22 -8.07 -9.34
C GLY A 183 -4.98 -7.04 -8.52
N HIS A 184 -4.85 -7.14 -7.19
CA HIS A 184 -5.45 -6.20 -6.26
C HIS A 184 -5.02 -4.75 -6.54
N ASP A 185 -3.71 -4.50 -6.72
CA ASP A 185 -3.20 -3.15 -6.96
C ASP A 185 -3.63 -2.56 -8.31
N MET A 186 -3.74 -3.37 -9.36
CA MET A 186 -4.27 -2.93 -10.65
C MET A 186 -5.75 -2.54 -10.55
N ILE A 187 -6.55 -3.32 -9.80
CA ILE A 187 -7.97 -3.01 -9.57
C ILE A 187 -8.12 -1.71 -8.77
N GLU A 188 -7.35 -1.51 -7.70
CA GLU A 188 -7.41 -0.26 -6.94
C GLU A 188 -6.98 0.96 -7.77
N ALA A 189 -5.93 0.81 -8.60
CA ALA A 189 -5.52 1.86 -9.53
C ALA A 189 -6.62 2.18 -10.58
N ALA A 190 -7.29 1.15 -11.10
CA ALA A 190 -8.40 1.33 -12.05
C ALA A 190 -9.57 2.09 -11.41
N LYS A 191 -9.97 1.71 -10.18
CA LYS A 191 -11.01 2.41 -9.42
C LYS A 191 -10.65 3.86 -9.16
N ALA A 192 -9.40 4.15 -8.78
CA ALA A 192 -8.96 5.52 -8.56
C ALA A 192 -8.97 6.34 -9.86
N LYS A 193 -8.59 5.74 -10.99
CA LYS A 193 -8.70 6.37 -12.32
C LYS A 193 -10.16 6.68 -12.69
N GLU A 194 -11.11 5.79 -12.40
CA GLU A 194 -12.53 6.09 -12.58
C GLU A 194 -13.00 7.26 -11.72
N LYS A 195 -12.57 7.32 -10.45
CA LYS A 195 -12.96 8.39 -9.52
C LYS A 195 -12.53 9.78 -10.01
N ILE A 196 -11.38 9.88 -10.67
CA ILE A 196 -10.90 11.14 -11.27
C ILE A 196 -11.41 11.38 -12.71
N GLY A 197 -12.34 10.54 -13.19
CA GLY A 197 -12.96 10.69 -14.52
C GLY A 197 -12.15 10.15 -15.69
N GLU A 198 -11.01 9.51 -15.45
CA GLU A 198 -10.16 8.92 -16.50
C GLU A 198 -10.61 7.50 -16.89
N ARG A 199 -11.80 7.42 -17.49
CA ARG A 199 -12.45 6.13 -17.85
C ARG A 199 -11.60 5.23 -18.74
N GLU A 200 -10.96 5.79 -19.77
CA GLU A 200 -10.14 4.99 -20.72
C GLU A 200 -8.91 4.40 -20.03
N ALA A 201 -8.23 5.19 -19.19
CA ALA A 201 -7.09 4.72 -18.41
C ALA A 201 -7.51 3.63 -17.41
N ALA A 202 -8.66 3.81 -16.74
CA ALA A 202 -9.22 2.78 -15.86
C ALA A 202 -9.48 1.47 -16.61
N LEU A 203 -10.09 1.55 -17.80
CA LEU A 203 -10.31 0.38 -18.66
C LEU A 203 -8.99 -0.29 -19.05
N GLY A 204 -7.93 0.49 -19.28
CA GLY A 204 -6.58 -0.03 -19.49
C GLY A 204 -6.07 -0.87 -18.32
N PHE A 205 -6.21 -0.38 -17.09
CA PHE A 205 -5.83 -1.14 -15.88
C PHE A 205 -6.69 -2.39 -15.66
N TYR A 206 -8.00 -2.32 -15.87
CA TYR A 206 -8.86 -3.51 -15.77
C TYR A 206 -8.48 -4.58 -16.78
N ASN A 207 -8.20 -4.20 -18.03
CA ASN A 207 -7.72 -5.16 -19.04
C ASN A 207 -6.35 -5.72 -18.67
N ALA A 208 -5.43 -4.91 -18.13
CA ALA A 208 -4.13 -5.39 -17.66
C ALA A 208 -4.28 -6.42 -16.53
N ALA A 209 -5.16 -6.18 -15.56
CA ALA A 209 -5.47 -7.12 -14.49
C ALA A 209 -6.03 -8.43 -15.06
N ARG A 210 -7.01 -8.34 -15.96
CA ARG A 210 -7.58 -9.52 -16.65
C ARG A 210 -6.51 -10.33 -17.37
N GLU A 211 -5.71 -9.69 -18.21
CA GLU A 211 -4.67 -10.38 -18.98
C GLU A 211 -3.62 -11.03 -18.09
N ASN A 212 -3.32 -10.42 -16.94
CA ASN A 212 -2.34 -10.97 -15.99
C ASN A 212 -2.86 -12.19 -15.23
N LEU A 213 -4.18 -12.30 -15.01
CA LEU A 213 -4.80 -13.27 -14.11
C LEU A 213 -5.66 -14.34 -14.79
N LYS A 214 -6.10 -14.14 -16.04
CA LYS A 214 -7.10 -15.02 -16.68
C LYS A 214 -6.70 -16.50 -16.77
N ASN A 215 -5.39 -16.80 -16.82
CA ASN A 215 -4.89 -18.16 -16.93
C ASN A 215 -4.93 -18.92 -15.60
N GLU A 216 -5.05 -18.22 -14.46
CA GLU A 216 -5.08 -18.83 -13.13
C GLU A 216 -6.36 -19.66 -12.91
N LEU A 217 -7.42 -19.42 -13.69
CA LEU A 217 -8.63 -20.24 -13.67
C LEU A 217 -8.40 -21.68 -14.13
N HIS A 218 -7.39 -21.91 -14.97
CA HIS A 218 -7.17 -23.22 -15.58
C HIS A 218 -6.93 -24.31 -14.54
N TRP A 219 -6.11 -24.01 -13.53
CA TRP A 219 -5.80 -24.96 -12.44
C TRP A 219 -7.07 -25.40 -11.69
N PHE A 220 -7.92 -24.45 -11.30
CA PHE A 220 -9.19 -24.76 -10.61
C PHE A 220 -10.21 -25.49 -11.48
N ILE A 221 -10.13 -25.34 -12.80
CA ILE A 221 -10.98 -26.08 -13.75
C ILE A 221 -10.51 -27.53 -13.85
N GLU A 222 -9.20 -27.77 -13.81
CA GLU A 222 -8.61 -29.12 -13.87
C GLU A 222 -8.68 -29.86 -12.52
N SER A 223 -8.76 -29.13 -11.41
CA SER A 223 -8.88 -29.65 -10.04
C SER A 223 -10.20 -29.19 -9.37
N PRO A 224 -11.36 -29.73 -9.78
CA PRO A 224 -12.68 -29.28 -9.30
C PRO A 224 -12.92 -29.52 -7.80
N GLU A 225 -12.21 -30.47 -7.20
CA GLU A 225 -12.24 -30.78 -5.77
C GLU A 225 -11.51 -29.75 -4.90
N MET A 226 -10.66 -28.91 -5.50
CA MET A 226 -9.82 -27.96 -4.78
C MET A 226 -10.49 -26.59 -4.72
N GLY A 227 -10.66 -26.08 -3.50
CA GLY A 227 -11.01 -24.68 -3.27
C GLY A 227 -9.80 -23.76 -3.12
N PRO A 228 -10.02 -22.44 -3.23
CA PRO A 228 -8.93 -21.46 -3.18
C PRO A 228 -8.49 -21.17 -1.75
N ASN A 229 -7.16 -21.08 -1.55
CA ASN A 229 -6.58 -20.54 -0.32
C ASN A 229 -6.82 -19.01 -0.21
N GLU A 230 -6.30 -18.38 0.83
CA GLU A 230 -6.52 -16.95 1.07
C GLU A 230 -5.95 -16.04 -0.03
N GLU A 231 -4.77 -16.36 -0.58
CA GLU A 231 -4.15 -15.60 -1.66
C GLU A 231 -4.90 -15.78 -2.99
N ASP A 232 -5.31 -17.02 -3.28
CA ASP A 232 -6.12 -17.35 -4.45
C ASP A 232 -7.46 -16.61 -4.42
N ARG A 233 -8.09 -16.50 -3.25
CA ARG A 233 -9.34 -15.74 -3.09
C ARG A 233 -9.16 -14.28 -3.47
N VAL A 234 -8.09 -13.63 -3.03
CA VAL A 234 -7.78 -12.23 -3.38
C VAL A 234 -7.56 -12.08 -4.89
N MET A 235 -6.82 -13.02 -5.47
CA MET A 235 -6.49 -13.06 -6.90
C MET A 235 -7.74 -13.27 -7.78
N LEU A 236 -8.56 -14.28 -7.46
CA LEU A 236 -9.81 -14.59 -8.14
C LEU A 236 -10.83 -13.46 -8.01
N GLN A 237 -10.94 -12.84 -6.82
CA GLN A 237 -11.81 -11.69 -6.61
C GLN A 237 -11.37 -10.49 -7.48
N SER A 238 -10.06 -10.27 -7.61
CA SER A 238 -9.51 -9.23 -8.48
C SER A 238 -9.81 -9.50 -9.95
N LEU A 239 -9.67 -10.76 -10.40
CA LEU A 239 -10.03 -11.16 -11.78
C LEU A 239 -11.54 -10.98 -12.05
N LYS A 240 -12.39 -11.41 -11.10
CA LYS A 240 -13.84 -11.21 -11.21
C LYS A 240 -14.18 -9.73 -11.33
N GLU A 241 -13.58 -8.90 -10.49
CA GLU A 241 -13.81 -7.47 -10.51
C GLU A 241 -13.32 -6.81 -11.82
N ALA A 242 -12.21 -7.28 -12.39
CA ALA A 242 -11.77 -6.86 -13.72
C ALA A 242 -12.84 -7.15 -14.78
N TYR A 243 -13.35 -8.38 -14.83
CA TYR A 243 -14.38 -8.80 -15.78
C TYR A 243 -15.66 -7.95 -15.65
N LEU A 244 -16.20 -7.84 -14.44
CA LEU A 244 -17.42 -7.07 -14.17
C LEU A 244 -17.23 -5.59 -14.52
N SER A 245 -16.07 -5.02 -14.23
CA SER A 245 -15.78 -3.61 -14.53
C SER A 245 -15.63 -3.36 -16.02
N ILE A 246 -14.99 -4.26 -16.77
CA ILE A 246 -14.88 -4.17 -18.23
C ILE A 246 -16.28 -4.23 -18.86
N ASP A 247 -17.11 -5.19 -18.45
CA ASP A 247 -18.48 -5.33 -18.95
C ASP A 247 -19.34 -4.10 -18.63
N ARG A 248 -19.27 -3.60 -17.39
CA ARG A 248 -19.95 -2.34 -16.98
C ARG A 248 -19.48 -1.15 -17.82
N LEU A 249 -18.18 -1.01 -18.05
CA LEU A 249 -17.60 0.11 -18.79
C LEU A 249 -17.82 0.01 -20.31
N ASN A 250 -18.06 -1.18 -20.85
CA ASN A 250 -18.37 -1.35 -22.26
C ASN A 250 -19.87 -1.55 -22.54
N ALA A 251 -20.70 -1.61 -21.49
CA ALA A 251 -22.12 -1.96 -21.57
C ALA A 251 -22.35 -3.32 -22.27
N THR A 252 -21.53 -4.30 -21.90
CA THR A 252 -21.56 -5.68 -22.41
C THR A 252 -21.84 -6.69 -21.29
N SER A 253 -21.98 -7.97 -21.65
CA SER A 253 -22.06 -9.10 -20.72
C SER A 253 -21.13 -10.23 -21.17
N THR A 254 -19.99 -9.86 -21.75
CA THR A 254 -19.07 -10.79 -22.41
C THR A 254 -18.46 -11.78 -21.43
N TYR A 255 -18.29 -11.39 -20.16
CA TYR A 255 -17.59 -12.18 -19.15
C TYR A 255 -18.52 -12.79 -18.10
N ALA A 256 -19.84 -12.77 -18.32
CA ALA A 256 -20.81 -13.31 -17.38
C ALA A 256 -20.56 -14.79 -17.02
N GLU A 257 -20.23 -15.62 -18.00
CA GLU A 257 -19.90 -17.04 -17.78
C GLU A 257 -18.59 -17.20 -16.98
N ALA A 258 -17.56 -16.42 -17.29
CA ALA A 258 -16.30 -16.45 -16.55
C ALA A 258 -16.48 -16.01 -15.08
N CYS A 259 -17.33 -15.00 -14.83
CA CYS A 259 -17.67 -14.60 -13.46
C CYS A 259 -18.43 -15.70 -12.70
N ALA A 260 -19.33 -16.44 -13.37
CA ALA A 260 -20.04 -17.56 -12.76
C ALA A 260 -19.10 -18.71 -12.38
N VAL A 261 -18.10 -19.00 -13.22
CA VAL A 261 -17.04 -19.98 -12.91
C VAL A 261 -16.23 -19.53 -11.69
N ILE A 262 -15.85 -18.26 -11.62
CA ILE A 262 -15.13 -17.73 -10.44
C ILE A 262 -15.98 -17.86 -9.16
N ASP A 263 -17.27 -17.56 -9.23
CA ASP A 263 -18.17 -17.67 -8.08
C ASP A 263 -18.30 -19.10 -7.58
N GLU A 264 -18.35 -20.07 -8.49
CA GLU A 264 -18.34 -21.48 -8.14
C GLU A 264 -17.02 -21.87 -7.46
N ILE A 265 -15.86 -21.51 -8.04
CA ILE A 265 -14.54 -21.78 -7.44
C ILE A 265 -14.42 -21.18 -6.03
N LEU A 266 -14.82 -19.91 -5.86
CA LEU A 266 -14.77 -19.22 -4.56
C LEU A 266 -15.66 -19.88 -3.49
N SER A 267 -16.68 -20.63 -3.90
CA SER A 267 -17.59 -21.35 -2.99
C SER A 267 -17.03 -22.68 -2.50
N ARG A 268 -15.98 -23.20 -3.13
CA ARG A 268 -15.34 -24.46 -2.76
C ARG A 268 -14.57 -24.32 -1.45
N GLU A 269 -14.48 -25.43 -0.71
CA GLU A 269 -13.68 -25.53 0.50
C GLU A 269 -12.21 -25.73 0.13
N TYR A 270 -11.32 -25.01 0.81
CA TYR A 270 -9.88 -25.23 0.65
C TYR A 270 -9.52 -26.54 1.36
N VAL A 271 -8.90 -27.45 0.62
CA VAL A 271 -8.34 -28.68 1.15
C VAL A 271 -6.82 -28.56 1.06
N GLU A 272 -6.15 -28.58 2.20
CA GLU A 272 -4.69 -28.58 2.25
C GLU A 272 -4.20 -29.97 1.80
N PHE A 273 -3.37 -30.01 0.76
CA PHE A 273 -2.81 -31.25 0.25
C PHE A 273 -1.63 -31.64 1.13
N ASP A 274 -1.83 -32.61 2.03
CA ASP A 274 -0.72 -33.25 2.73
C ASP A 274 -0.05 -34.25 1.78
N PHE A 275 1.10 -33.86 1.22
CA PHE A 275 1.95 -34.76 0.43
C PHE A 275 2.65 -35.83 1.28
N ASP A 276 2.48 -35.79 2.60
CA ASP A 276 3.14 -36.68 3.56
C ASP A 276 2.32 -37.94 3.91
N GLU A 277 1.09 -38.11 3.38
CA GLU A 277 0.22 -39.27 3.69
C GLU A 277 0.25 -40.41 2.64
N GLU A 278 1.11 -40.36 1.61
CA GLU A 278 1.17 -41.39 0.55
C GLU A 278 2.52 -42.14 0.45
N ASP A 279 3.20 -42.44 1.57
CA ASP A 279 4.42 -43.29 1.53
C ASP A 279 4.59 -44.25 2.72
N ASP A 280 3.51 -44.58 3.46
CA ASP A 280 3.61 -45.49 4.63
C ASP A 280 2.58 -46.63 4.65
N ASP A 281 2.00 -46.99 3.50
CA ASP A 281 1.21 -48.23 3.37
C ASP A 281 1.52 -48.92 2.01
N GLU A 282 2.58 -49.72 1.96
CA GLU A 282 2.55 -51.02 1.27
C GLU A 282 3.73 -51.93 1.73
N GLU A 283 3.35 -53.14 2.16
CA GLU A 283 4.08 -54.25 2.82
C GLU A 283 5.43 -54.73 2.23
#